data_AF-A0AAD6VR05-F1
#
_entry.id   AF-A0AAD6VR05-F1
#
_cell.length_a   1.000
_cell.length_b   1.000
_cell.length_c   1.000
_cell.angle_alpha   90.00
_cell.angle_beta   90.00
_cell.angle_gamma   90.00
#
_symmetry.space_group_name_H-M   'P 1'
#
loop_
_entity.id
_entity.type
_entity.pdbx_description
1 polymer ?
#
loop_
_entity_poly.entity_id
_entity_poly.type
_entity_poly.pdbx_seq_one_letter_code
_entity_poly.pdbx_strand_id
1 'polypeptide(L)'
;MQGVLDALTKLQSKPKGIRGRLKEVLFSSGVADEISGLEKKIQELRLNFMRKQYFNNCPPALRMFHGRQDILENMHHLFSQDLGKQRIYVLYGLGGVGKTQTALKFIEQSHSHTCLIDTSTGETIDTALKAVAVERKIGDTAKDAIQWFTAQKTEWLLFFDNAD
;
A
#
# COMPACT_ATOMS: atom_id res chain seq x y z
N MET A 1 -23.80 -10.32 -1.40
CA MET A 1 -22.93 -11.01 -0.42
C MET A 1 -23.66 -11.42 0.86
N GLN A 2 -24.55 -10.58 1.43
CA GLN A 2 -25.25 -10.91 2.68
C GLN A 2 -26.09 -12.21 2.62
N GLY A 3 -26.82 -12.45 1.53
CA GLY A 3 -27.68 -13.63 1.40
C GLY A 3 -26.95 -14.98 1.41
N VAL A 4 -25.67 -15.03 1.01
CA VAL A 4 -24.86 -16.26 1.04
C VAL A 4 -24.35 -16.54 2.46
N LEU A 5 -23.91 -15.50 3.15
CA LEU A 5 -23.48 -15.60 4.54
C LEU A 5 -24.64 -16.04 5.46
N ASP A 6 -25.82 -15.46 5.24
CA ASP A 6 -27.04 -15.81 5.98
C ASP A 6 -27.47 -17.27 5.72
N ALA A 7 -27.28 -17.76 4.49
CA ALA A 7 -27.54 -19.15 4.15
C ALA A 7 -26.55 -20.11 4.84
N LEU A 8 -25.26 -19.77 4.89
CA LEU A 8 -24.22 -20.54 5.58
C LEU A 8 -24.46 -20.61 7.09
N THR A 9 -24.87 -19.50 7.71
CA THR A 9 -25.20 -19.47 9.14
C THR A 9 -26.46 -20.29 9.45
N LYS A 10 -27.48 -20.25 8.58
CA LYS A 10 -28.68 -21.12 8.70
C LYS A 10 -28.38 -22.61 8.45
N LEU A 11 -27.32 -22.94 7.71
CA LEU A 11 -26.88 -24.32 7.50
C LEU A 11 -26.19 -24.90 8.74
N GLN A 12 -25.51 -24.05 9.52
CA GLN A 12 -24.85 -24.44 10.77
C GLN A 12 -25.82 -24.73 11.93
N SER A 13 -27.13 -24.56 11.75
CA SER A 13 -28.16 -24.92 12.75
C SER A 13 -28.91 -26.22 12.45
N LYS A 14 -28.72 -26.86 11.28
CA LYS A 14 -29.46 -28.08 10.89
C LYS A 14 -28.86 -29.40 11.42
N PRO A 15 -29.65 -30.49 11.49
CA PRO A 15 -29.19 -31.81 11.97
C PRO A 15 -28.06 -32.42 11.13
N LYS A 16 -27.16 -33.18 11.79
CA LYS A 16 -25.90 -33.70 11.20
C LYS A 16 -26.08 -34.48 9.88
N GLY A 17 -27.17 -35.24 9.71
CA GLY A 17 -27.43 -36.02 8.50
C GLY A 17 -27.74 -35.19 7.24
N ILE A 18 -28.37 -34.02 7.40
CA ILE A 18 -28.72 -33.11 6.29
C ILE A 18 -27.53 -32.23 5.90
N ARG A 19 -26.63 -31.91 6.86
CA ARG A 19 -25.39 -31.17 6.59
C ARG A 19 -24.46 -31.91 5.63
N GLY A 20 -24.42 -33.24 5.66
CA GLY A 20 -23.57 -34.05 4.78
C GLY A 20 -23.97 -33.94 3.32
N ARG A 21 -25.25 -34.23 3.00
CA ARG A 21 -25.80 -34.12 1.64
C ARG A 21 -25.82 -32.70 1.08
N LEU A 22 -26.08 -31.69 1.93
CA LEU A 22 -26.07 -30.28 1.47
C LEU A 22 -24.65 -29.74 1.27
N LYS A 23 -23.66 -30.18 2.05
CA LYS A 23 -22.25 -29.85 1.77
C LYS A 23 -21.82 -30.39 0.41
N GLU A 24 -22.20 -31.62 0.09
CA GLU A 24 -21.89 -32.24 -1.21
C GLU A 24 -22.52 -31.48 -2.39
N VAL A 25 -23.74 -30.95 -2.23
CA VAL A 25 -24.43 -30.12 -3.24
C VAL A 25 -23.87 -28.69 -3.32
N LEU A 26 -23.41 -28.10 -2.21
CA LEU A 26 -22.77 -26.78 -2.17
C LEU A 26 -21.34 -26.79 -2.74
N PHE A 27 -20.68 -27.95 -2.70
CA PHE A 27 -19.39 -28.22 -3.33
C PHE A 27 -19.56 -28.88 -4.71
N SER A 28 -20.57 -28.51 -5.49
CA SER A 28 -20.50 -28.75 -6.93
C SER A 28 -19.26 -28.02 -7.46
N SER A 29 -18.39 -28.74 -8.18
CA SER A 29 -17.02 -28.30 -8.49
C SER A 29 -16.94 -26.88 -9.07
N GLY A 30 -17.98 -26.45 -9.80
CA GLY A 30 -18.07 -25.10 -10.36
C GLY A 30 -18.09 -23.96 -9.33
N VAL A 31 -18.70 -24.14 -8.14
CA VAL A 31 -18.77 -23.06 -7.13
C VAL A 31 -17.42 -22.86 -6.45
N ALA A 32 -16.69 -23.95 -6.18
CA ALA A 32 -15.34 -23.86 -5.60
C ALA A 32 -14.35 -23.22 -6.58
N ASP A 33 -14.45 -23.56 -7.87
CA ASP A 33 -13.63 -22.97 -8.92
C ASP A 33 -13.96 -21.48 -9.12
N GLU A 34 -15.23 -21.08 -9.06
CA GLU A 34 -15.65 -19.67 -9.09
C GLU A 34 -15.12 -18.87 -7.90
N ILE A 35 -15.17 -19.43 -6.67
CA ILE A 35 -14.62 -18.78 -5.47
C ILE A 35 -13.11 -18.58 -5.61
N SER A 36 -12.37 -19.61 -6.05
CA SER A 36 -10.93 -19.53 -6.31
C SER A 36 -10.59 -18.47 -7.38
N GLY A 37 -11.41 -18.40 -8.44
CA GLY A 37 -11.29 -17.37 -9.48
C GLY A 37 -11.52 -15.96 -8.95
N LEU A 38 -12.52 -15.77 -8.07
CA LEU A 38 -12.81 -14.50 -7.42
C LEU A 38 -11.70 -14.09 -6.44
N GLU A 39 -11.14 -15.03 -5.67
CA GLU A 39 -10.02 -14.75 -4.76
C GLU A 39 -8.77 -14.29 -5.51
N LYS A 40 -8.43 -14.95 -6.63
CA LYS A 40 -7.34 -14.49 -7.51
C LYS A 40 -7.61 -13.08 -8.05
N LYS A 41 -8.83 -12.81 -8.49
CA LYS A 41 -9.21 -11.50 -9.02
C LYS A 41 -9.16 -10.41 -7.95
N ILE A 42 -9.59 -10.71 -6.72
CA ILE A 42 -9.46 -9.81 -5.56
C ILE A 42 -7.98 -9.56 -5.24
N GLN A 43 -7.14 -10.60 -5.28
CA GLN A 43 -5.70 -10.45 -5.03
C GLN A 43 -5.01 -9.61 -6.11
N GLU A 44 -5.37 -9.82 -7.38
CA GLU A 44 -4.87 -9.05 -8.50
C GLU A 44 -5.34 -7.60 -8.46
N LEU A 45 -6.62 -7.36 -8.13
CA LEU A 45 -7.16 -6.02 -7.92
C LEU A 45 -6.45 -5.31 -6.76
N ARG A 46 -6.16 -6.02 -5.66
CA ARG A 46 -5.36 -5.50 -4.55
C ARG A 46 -3.93 -5.16 -4.99
N LEU A 47 -3.26 -6.05 -5.70
CA LEU A 47 -1.91 -5.79 -6.22
C LEU A 47 -1.89 -4.59 -7.17
N ASN A 48 -2.88 -4.47 -8.05
CA ASN A 48 -3.00 -3.33 -8.95
C ASN A 48 -3.35 -2.03 -8.22
N PHE A 49 -4.17 -2.10 -7.17
CA PHE A 49 -4.45 -0.96 -6.31
C PHE A 49 -3.18 -0.50 -5.56
N MET A 50 -2.42 -1.44 -4.99
CA MET A 50 -1.14 -1.17 -4.34
C MET A 50 -0.12 -0.60 -5.34
N ARG A 51 0.06 -1.22 -6.51
CA ARG A 51 0.92 -0.65 -7.57
C ARG A 51 0.50 0.74 -8.02
N LYS A 52 -0.81 1.04 -8.03
CA LYS A 52 -1.27 2.41 -8.29
C LYS A 52 -0.85 3.35 -7.17
N GLN A 53 -0.89 2.91 -5.90
CA GLN A 53 -0.45 3.69 -4.74
C GLN A 53 1.08 3.80 -4.60
N TYR A 54 1.89 2.92 -5.17
CA TYR A 54 3.35 2.99 -5.03
C TYR A 54 4.03 3.24 -6.38
N PHE A 55 4.64 4.41 -6.54
CA PHE A 55 5.36 4.81 -7.77
C PHE A 55 6.67 4.06 -7.96
N ASN A 56 7.27 3.59 -6.87
CA ASN A 56 8.49 2.79 -6.81
C ASN A 56 8.24 1.79 -5.70
N ASN A 57 8.42 0.48 -5.96
CA ASN A 57 8.13 -0.63 -5.04
C ASN A 57 8.67 -0.39 -3.62
N CYS A 58 7.89 0.29 -2.78
CA CYS A 58 8.26 0.56 -1.41
C CYS A 58 8.21 -0.77 -0.66
N PRO A 59 9.29 -1.19 0.01
CA PRO A 59 9.25 -2.43 0.78
C PRO A 59 8.17 -2.31 1.85
N PRO A 60 7.40 -3.38 2.12
CA PRO A 60 6.40 -3.35 3.16
C PRO A 60 7.08 -3.09 4.51
N ALA A 61 6.40 -2.36 5.39
CA ALA A 61 6.83 -2.22 6.77
C ALA A 61 6.96 -3.60 7.43
N LEU A 62 7.89 -3.73 8.37
CA LEU A 62 8.02 -4.96 9.15
C LEU A 62 6.69 -5.28 9.87
N ARG A 63 6.28 -6.55 9.83
CA ARG A 63 5.04 -7.03 10.49
C ARG A 63 5.04 -6.75 11.99
N MET A 64 6.21 -6.80 12.62
CA MET A 64 6.40 -6.57 14.04
C MET A 64 7.03 -5.19 14.27
N PHE A 65 6.25 -4.14 14.06
CA PHE A 65 6.62 -2.78 14.45
C PHE A 65 5.99 -2.46 15.80
N HIS A 66 6.80 -2.16 16.82
CA HIS A 66 6.35 -1.84 18.17
C HIS A 66 6.93 -0.50 18.61
N GLY A 67 6.12 0.30 19.32
CA GLY A 67 6.51 1.63 19.80
C GLY A 67 6.43 2.73 18.73
N ARG A 68 6.95 3.93 19.04
CA ARG A 68 7.04 5.10 18.13
C ARG A 68 5.68 5.65 17.69
N GLN A 69 4.63 5.30 18.43
CA GLN A 69 3.26 5.70 18.15
C GLN A 69 3.10 7.23 18.26
N ASP A 70 3.81 7.85 19.20
CA ASP A 70 3.95 9.30 19.35
C ASP A 70 4.45 9.98 18.08
N ILE A 71 5.48 9.39 17.44
CA ILE A 71 6.04 9.91 16.18
C ILE A 71 5.06 9.70 15.03
N LEU A 72 4.42 8.53 14.94
CA LEU A 72 3.41 8.25 13.91
C LEU A 72 2.21 9.20 14.03
N GLU A 73 1.73 9.45 15.25
CA GLU A 73 0.65 10.39 15.52
C GLU A 73 1.02 11.81 15.11
N ASN A 74 2.25 12.24 15.38
CA ASN A 74 2.75 13.53 14.93
C ASN A 74 2.79 13.62 13.40
N MET A 75 3.29 12.58 12.72
CA MET A 75 3.27 12.52 11.25
C MET A 75 1.83 12.61 10.71
N HIS A 76 0.90 11.81 11.23
CA HIS A 76 -0.52 11.86 10.84
C HIS A 76 -1.13 13.24 11.08
N HIS A 77 -0.82 13.87 12.21
CA HIS A 77 -1.29 15.21 12.51
C HIS A 77 -0.75 16.24 11.52
N LEU A 78 0.55 16.21 11.18
CA LEU A 78 1.14 17.14 10.22
C LEU A 78 0.54 16.99 8.83
N PHE A 79 0.41 15.74 8.35
CA PHE A 79 -0.05 15.46 6.99
C PHE A 79 -1.57 15.54 6.82
N SER A 80 -2.36 15.57 7.91
CA SER A 80 -3.82 15.78 7.86
C SER A 80 -4.24 17.25 7.85
N GLN A 81 -3.31 18.19 8.08
CA GLN A 81 -3.61 19.63 8.14
C GLN A 81 -3.41 20.38 6.82
N ASP A 82 -4.36 21.27 6.50
CA ASP A 82 -4.40 22.12 5.29
C ASP A 82 -4.12 21.35 3.99
N LEU A 83 -5.11 20.59 3.54
CA LEU A 83 -5.09 19.91 2.25
C LEU A 83 -4.70 20.89 1.13
N GLY A 84 -3.64 20.58 0.38
CA GLY A 84 -3.15 21.38 -0.75
C GLY A 84 -1.87 22.18 -0.51
N LYS A 85 -1.24 22.09 0.68
CA LYS A 85 0.11 22.64 0.91
C LYS A 85 1.15 21.53 0.98
N GLN A 86 2.34 21.78 0.43
CA GLN A 86 3.49 20.89 0.61
C GLN A 86 3.89 20.87 2.09
N ARG A 87 4.06 19.67 2.66
CA ARG A 87 4.55 19.44 4.02
C ARG A 87 5.82 18.60 3.95
N ILE A 88 6.74 18.85 4.89
CA ILE A 88 7.99 18.12 5.02
C ILE A 88 8.10 17.66 6.47
N TYR A 89 8.34 16.37 6.68
CA TYR A 89 8.63 15.77 7.98
C TYR A 89 10.02 15.14 7.94
N VAL A 90 10.88 15.48 8.89
CA VAL A 90 12.26 14.96 8.94
C VAL A 90 12.39 13.99 10.11
N LEU A 91 12.72 12.73 9.79
CA LEU A 91 13.10 11.72 10.77
C LEU A 91 14.62 11.69 10.90
N TYR A 92 15.14 12.10 12.06
CA TYR A 92 16.57 12.09 12.36
C TYR A 92 16.85 11.30 13.65
N GLY A 93 18.12 10.95 13.87
CA GLY A 93 18.57 10.16 15.01
C GLY A 93 19.65 9.15 14.65
N LEU A 94 20.18 8.48 15.67
CA LEU A 94 21.29 7.52 15.53
C LEU A 94 21.00 6.40 14.52
N GLY A 95 22.08 5.79 14.00
CA GLY A 95 21.99 4.59 13.18
C GLY A 95 21.26 3.47 13.91
N GLY A 96 20.46 2.69 13.19
CA GLY A 96 19.75 1.53 13.76
C GLY A 96 18.51 1.83 14.61
N VAL A 97 18.16 3.10 14.88
CA VAL A 97 16.97 3.45 15.70
C VAL A 97 15.62 3.19 14.99
N GLY A 98 15.64 2.68 13.75
CA GLY A 98 14.41 2.32 13.02
C GLY A 98 13.70 3.48 12.33
N LYS A 99 14.43 4.52 11.88
CA LYS A 99 13.85 5.67 11.14
C LYS A 99 13.11 5.22 9.88
N THR A 100 13.79 4.48 9.02
CA THR A 100 13.22 3.88 7.80
C THR A 100 11.98 3.06 8.14
N GLN A 101 12.03 2.20 9.15
CA GLN A 101 10.87 1.39 9.55
C GLN A 101 9.69 2.23 10.07
N THR A 102 9.96 3.35 10.76
CA THR A 102 8.92 4.29 11.18
C THR A 102 8.26 4.94 9.97
N ALA A 103 9.04 5.39 8.98
CA ALA A 103 8.53 5.97 7.74
C ALA A 103 7.72 4.97 6.92
N LEU A 104 8.23 3.75 6.73
CA LEU A 104 7.52 2.67 6.04
C LEU A 104 6.20 2.34 6.73
N LYS A 105 6.15 2.38 8.07
CA LYS A 105 4.91 2.15 8.81
C LYS A 105 3.87 3.25 8.58
N PHE A 106 4.30 4.50 8.55
CA PHE A 106 3.43 5.62 8.20
C PHE A 106 2.90 5.48 6.76
N ILE A 107 3.78 5.14 5.82
CA ILE A 107 3.45 4.94 4.40
C ILE A 107 2.41 3.81 4.22
N GLU A 108 2.58 2.69 4.93
CA GLU A 108 1.61 1.58 4.94
C GLU A 108 0.22 2.02 5.44
N GLN A 109 0.17 2.97 6.38
CA GLN A 109 -1.08 3.54 6.91
C GLN A 109 -1.65 4.68 6.06
N SER A 110 -0.84 5.24 5.16
CA SER A 110 -1.24 6.34 4.28
C SER A 110 -1.96 5.84 3.03
N HIS A 111 -2.94 6.59 2.55
CA HIS A 111 -3.63 6.28 1.29
C HIS A 111 -3.02 6.99 0.08
N SER A 112 -1.95 7.75 0.29
CA SER A 112 -1.34 8.63 -0.71
C SER A 112 -0.46 7.83 -1.66
N HIS A 113 -0.37 8.33 -2.89
CA HIS A 113 0.57 7.75 -3.83
C HIS A 113 2.01 8.01 -3.37
N THR A 114 2.78 6.97 -3.06
CA THR A 114 4.09 7.09 -2.43
C THR A 114 5.23 6.70 -3.35
N CYS A 115 6.30 7.50 -3.37
CA CYS A 115 7.54 7.20 -4.07
C CYS A 115 8.69 7.14 -3.06
N LEU A 116 9.40 6.01 -3.03
CA LEU A 116 10.67 5.91 -2.33
C LEU A 116 11.79 6.45 -3.23
N ILE A 117 12.63 7.31 -2.67
CA ILE A 117 13.84 7.86 -3.29
C ILE A 117 15.01 7.58 -2.35
N ASP A 118 15.92 6.72 -2.80
CA ASP A 118 17.19 6.49 -2.11
C ASP A 118 18.12 7.69 -2.36
N THR A 119 18.47 8.39 -1.28
CA THR A 119 19.30 9.60 -1.33
C THR A 119 20.76 9.37 -0.93
N SER A 120 21.22 8.12 -0.86
CA SER A 120 22.60 7.79 -0.52
C SER A 120 23.64 8.44 -1.44
N THR A 121 23.29 8.71 -2.70
CA THR A 121 24.14 9.44 -3.64
C THR A 121 23.30 10.30 -4.60
N GLY A 122 23.93 11.25 -5.30
CA GLY A 122 23.26 11.99 -6.38
C GLY A 122 22.78 11.08 -7.51
N GLU A 123 23.50 10.00 -7.81
CA GLU A 123 23.14 9.04 -8.86
C GLU A 123 21.91 8.20 -8.51
N THR A 124 21.75 7.81 -7.24
CA THR A 124 20.56 7.06 -6.78
C THR A 124 19.31 7.92 -6.84
N ILE A 125 19.42 9.22 -6.51
CA ILE A 125 18.33 10.19 -6.64
C ILE A 125 17.90 10.32 -8.11
N ASP A 126 18.87 10.55 -9.01
CA ASP A 126 18.59 10.70 -10.44
C ASP A 126 17.97 9.43 -11.02
N THR A 127 18.52 8.26 -10.67
CA THR A 127 17.99 6.95 -11.09
C THR A 127 16.55 6.74 -10.60
N ALA A 128 16.26 7.04 -9.33
CA ALA A 128 14.92 6.88 -8.77
C ALA A 128 13.89 7.81 -9.44
N LEU A 129 14.26 9.07 -9.72
CA LEU A 129 13.39 10.02 -10.41
C LEU A 129 13.18 9.63 -11.88
N LYS A 130 14.23 9.20 -12.59
CA LYS A 130 14.11 8.69 -13.96
C LYS A 130 13.19 7.48 -14.04
N ALA A 131 13.26 6.56 -13.08
CA ALA A 131 12.36 5.41 -13.02
C ALA A 131 10.88 5.85 -12.96
N VAL A 132 10.56 6.87 -12.16
CA VAL A 132 9.20 7.45 -12.12
C VAL A 132 8.80 8.03 -13.48
N ALA A 133 9.71 8.75 -14.15
CA ALA A 133 9.43 9.34 -15.47
C ALA A 133 9.10 8.28 -16.52
N VAL A 134 9.89 7.21 -16.55
CA VAL A 134 9.73 6.08 -17.47
C VAL A 134 8.43 5.32 -17.16
N GLU A 135 8.16 5.00 -15.89
CA GLU A 135 6.94 4.28 -15.49
C GLU A 135 5.67 5.05 -15.88
N ARG A 136 5.70 6.37 -15.71
CA ARG A 136 4.57 7.26 -16.03
C ARG A 136 4.48 7.61 -17.51
N LYS A 137 5.46 7.21 -18.33
CA LYS A 137 5.56 7.52 -19.77
C LYS A 137 5.53 9.02 -20.05
N ILE A 138 6.17 9.80 -19.19
CA ILE A 138 6.24 11.26 -19.28
C ILE A 138 7.60 11.75 -19.80
N GLY A 139 8.60 10.87 -19.84
CA GLY A 139 9.96 11.18 -20.25
C GLY A 139 10.94 10.15 -19.68
N ASP A 140 12.23 10.48 -19.72
CA ASP A 140 13.32 9.63 -19.26
C ASP A 140 14.35 10.38 -18.40
N THR A 141 14.03 11.62 -18.00
CA THR A 141 14.89 12.45 -17.15
C THR A 141 14.30 12.68 -15.76
N ALA A 142 15.17 12.94 -14.78
CA ALA A 142 14.73 13.35 -13.45
C ALA A 142 13.92 14.66 -13.48
N LYS A 143 14.23 15.56 -14.43
CA LYS A 143 13.49 16.81 -14.63
C LYS A 143 12.04 16.56 -15.05
N ASP A 144 11.79 15.58 -15.91
CA ASP A 144 10.43 15.22 -16.33
C ASP A 144 9.61 14.73 -15.13
N ALA A 145 10.21 13.90 -14.26
CA ALA A 145 9.58 13.45 -13.03
C ALA A 145 9.26 14.62 -12.08
N ILE A 146 10.20 15.54 -11.86
CA ILE A 146 9.97 16.72 -11.01
C ILE A 146 8.84 17.58 -11.57
N GLN A 147 8.86 17.88 -12.87
CA GLN A 147 7.79 18.63 -13.52
C GLN A 147 6.44 17.94 -13.34
N TRP A 148 6.41 16.61 -13.49
CA TRP A 148 5.20 15.84 -13.25
C TRP A 148 4.71 15.94 -11.80
N PHE A 149 5.57 15.82 -10.79
CA PHE A 149 5.18 16.01 -9.37
C PHE A 149 4.60 17.40 -9.12
N THR A 150 5.20 18.44 -9.71
CA THR A 150 4.69 19.83 -9.56
C THR A 150 3.34 20.07 -10.24
N ALA A 151 3.01 19.27 -11.27
CA ALA A 151 1.76 19.38 -12.01
C ALA A 151 0.61 18.53 -11.41
N GLN A 152 0.89 17.67 -10.42
CA GLN A 152 -0.11 16.78 -9.85
C GLN A 152 -1.17 17.55 -9.04
N LYS A 153 -2.43 17.20 -9.27
CA LYS A 153 -3.58 17.69 -8.49
C LYS A 153 -4.01 16.73 -7.38
N THR A 154 -3.47 15.51 -7.41
CA THR A 154 -3.72 14.46 -6.42
C THR A 154 -2.60 14.44 -5.39
N GLU A 155 -2.93 14.01 -4.18
CA GLU A 155 -1.95 13.87 -3.10
C GLU A 155 -0.91 12.80 -3.42
N TRP A 156 0.35 13.15 -3.18
CA TRP A 156 1.49 12.26 -3.30
C TRP A 156 2.42 12.44 -2.10
N LEU A 157 3.17 11.40 -1.80
CA LEU A 157 4.14 11.35 -0.71
C LEU A 157 5.50 10.94 -1.29
N LEU A 158 6.52 11.76 -1.08
CA LEU A 158 7.90 11.39 -1.37
C LEU A 158 8.57 10.98 -0.08
N PHE A 159 9.16 9.79 -0.07
CA PHE A 159 9.97 9.30 1.03
C PHE A 159 11.42 9.24 0.60
N PHE A 160 12.22 10.17 1.14
CA PHE A 160 13.67 10.21 0.96
C PHE A 160 14.32 9.41 2.10
N ASP A 161 15.01 8.33 1.76
CA ASP A 161 15.71 7.48 2.73
C ASP A 161 17.23 7.58 2.54
N ASN A 162 17.97 7.49 3.65
CA ASN A 162 19.43 7.68 3.69
C ASN A 162 19.88 9.06 3.18
N ALA A 163 19.31 10.13 3.76
CA ALA A 163 19.62 11.53 3.44
C ALA A 163 20.63 12.12 4.43
N ASP A 164 21.83 11.54 4.48
CA ASP A 164 22.95 11.98 5.32
C ASP A 164 23.86 13.03 4.67
#